data_AF-A0A2D5Y6U6-F1
#
_entry.id   AF-A0A2D5Y6U6-F1
#
_cell.length_a   1.000
_cell.length_b   1.000
_cell.length_c   1.000
_cell.angle_alpha   90.00
_cell.angle_beta   90.00
_cell.angle_gamma   90.00
#
_symmetry.space_group_name_H-M   'P 1'
#
loop_
_entity.id
_entity.type
_entity.pdbx_description
1 polymer ?
#
loop_
_entity_poly.entity_id
_entity_poly.type
_entity_poly.pdbx_seq_one_letter_code
_entity_poly.pdbx_strand_id
1 'polypeptide(L)'
;MDMWSKTYFLKTLKIKIMNQYSKRREFLRVIGGGGITSWLAPNYVIGAKPSSALSRSGVLLEASSFAKTGGWKIDTQHYLQMGGNYLLAHGMGKPVEDAETTINLPSAGKWNVWVRNRDWCKGDWESPGRFEVMVEGKPLEVTFGQADESWHWQSGGSVEIAKAGKTKVSLRDLTGFDGRCDAIYFTQESDPQLPGDDLKELSDWKDEVSGRSKEKVEELTFDLVIVGGGISGCGAALAARSQGMKVALIQDRP
;
A
#
# COMPACT_ATOMS: atom_id res chain seq x y z
N MET A 1 -49.20 -6.86 22.45
CA MET A 1 -48.90 -5.69 21.60
C MET A 1 -47.40 -5.72 21.37
N ASP A 2 -47.01 -6.52 20.38
CA ASP A 2 -45.63 -6.73 19.95
C ASP A 2 -45.08 -5.45 19.33
N MET A 3 -43.90 -5.01 19.78
CA MET A 3 -43.12 -4.01 19.05
C MET A 3 -41.62 -4.17 19.32
N TRP A 4 -41.12 -5.40 19.28
CA TRP A 4 -39.70 -5.70 19.12
C TRP A 4 -39.56 -6.77 18.03
N SER A 5 -39.93 -6.38 16.80
CA SER A 5 -39.71 -7.20 15.62
C SER A 5 -38.22 -7.19 15.27
N LYS A 6 -37.64 -8.39 15.34
CA LYS A 6 -36.32 -8.80 14.84
C LYS A 6 -35.90 -8.03 13.58
N THR A 7 -34.87 -7.22 13.68
CA THR A 7 -34.09 -6.74 12.53
C THR A 7 -32.71 -7.39 12.61
N TYR A 8 -32.39 -8.12 11.55
CA TYR A 8 -31.29 -9.07 11.42
C TYR A 8 -29.91 -8.46 11.74
N PHE A 9 -29.26 -8.96 12.79
CA PHE A 9 -27.80 -8.82 12.93
C PHE A 9 -27.13 -9.85 12.01
N LEU A 10 -26.30 -9.37 11.09
CA LEU A 10 -25.46 -10.17 10.18
C LEU A 10 -24.66 -11.20 10.99
N LYS A 11 -24.92 -12.49 10.76
CA LYS A 11 -24.34 -13.61 11.54
C LYS A 11 -22.93 -14.05 11.11
N THR A 12 -22.39 -13.51 10.03
CA THR A 12 -21.06 -13.91 9.56
C THR A 12 -20.43 -12.76 8.79
N LEU A 13 -19.30 -12.24 9.29
CA LEU A 13 -18.43 -11.38 8.49
C LEU A 13 -17.18 -12.18 8.10
N LYS A 14 -16.89 -12.25 6.80
CA LYS A 14 -15.64 -12.82 6.30
C LYS A 14 -14.58 -11.72 6.36
N ILE A 15 -13.60 -11.85 7.24
CA ILE A 15 -12.50 -10.89 7.38
C ILE A 15 -11.21 -11.57 6.91
N LYS A 16 -10.56 -11.06 5.86
CA LYS A 16 -9.21 -11.51 5.47
C LYS A 16 -8.22 -11.05 6.52
N ILE A 17 -7.79 -11.96 7.38
CA ILE A 17 -6.67 -11.75 8.29
C ILE A 17 -5.43 -12.37 7.64
N MET A 18 -4.45 -11.55 7.28
CA MET A 18 -3.12 -12.04 6.93
C MET A 18 -2.48 -12.61 8.19
N ASN A 19 -1.85 -13.78 8.06
CA ASN A 19 -1.26 -14.61 9.11
C ASN A 19 -0.54 -13.78 10.21
N GLN A 20 -0.52 -14.26 11.47
CA GLN A 20 0.01 -13.56 12.65
C GLN A 20 1.49 -13.11 12.58
N TYR A 21 2.20 -13.45 11.50
CA TYR A 21 3.58 -13.02 11.19
C TYR A 21 3.67 -11.86 10.19
N SER A 22 2.54 -11.45 9.60
CA SER A 22 2.45 -10.24 8.79
C SER A 22 2.61 -9.03 9.71
N LYS A 23 3.55 -8.13 9.38
CA LYS A 23 3.70 -6.87 10.11
C LYS A 23 2.33 -6.18 10.12
N ARG A 24 1.90 -5.61 11.26
CA ARG A 24 0.63 -4.86 11.46
C ARG A 24 0.22 -3.89 10.31
N ARG A 25 1.16 -3.57 9.42
CA ARG A 25 1.07 -2.63 8.28
C ARG A 25 0.41 -3.21 7.03
N GLU A 26 0.26 -4.53 6.87
CA GLU A 26 -0.40 -5.12 5.69
C GLU A 26 -1.93 -5.27 5.84
N PHE A 27 -2.46 -5.04 7.06
CA PHE A 27 -3.86 -5.27 7.44
C PHE A 27 -4.88 -4.31 6.79
N LEU A 28 -4.48 -3.10 6.39
CA LEU A 28 -5.42 -1.99 6.14
C LEU A 28 -6.16 -2.02 4.79
N ARG A 29 -5.75 -2.85 3.80
CA ARG A 29 -6.45 -2.84 2.48
C ARG A 29 -7.71 -3.70 2.43
N VAL A 30 -7.90 -4.62 3.37
CA VAL A 30 -8.95 -5.66 3.30
C VAL A 30 -10.37 -5.13 3.52
N ILE A 31 -10.50 -3.97 4.15
CA ILE A 31 -11.78 -3.56 4.75
C ILE A 31 -12.55 -2.59 3.85
N GLY A 32 -11.86 -1.86 2.97
CA GLY A 32 -12.49 -0.95 2.02
C GLY A 32 -13.33 -1.62 0.93
N GLY A 33 -13.29 -2.96 0.80
CA GLY A 33 -14.01 -3.72 -0.23
C GLY A 33 -14.87 -4.87 0.28
N GLY A 34 -15.02 -5.04 1.59
CA GLY A 34 -15.57 -6.27 2.19
C GLY A 34 -16.59 -6.05 3.29
N GLY A 35 -17.44 -5.02 3.19
CA GLY A 35 -18.45 -4.76 4.22
C GLY A 35 -19.53 -3.82 3.76
N ILE A 36 -20.47 -4.34 2.95
CA ILE A 36 -21.91 -4.04 2.89
C ILE A 36 -22.45 -4.97 1.79
N THR A 37 -22.96 -6.14 2.17
CA THR A 37 -23.87 -6.90 1.29
C THR A 37 -25.26 -6.28 1.42
N SER A 38 -25.44 -5.07 0.91
CA SER A 38 -26.73 -4.65 0.35
C SER A 38 -26.68 -5.01 -1.12
N TRP A 39 -27.63 -5.81 -1.57
CA TRP A 39 -27.92 -5.99 -2.98
C TRP A 39 -27.98 -4.61 -3.67
N LEU A 40 -27.30 -4.49 -4.82
CA LEU A 40 -27.15 -3.33 -5.72
C LEU A 40 -25.91 -2.41 -5.53
N ALA A 41 -24.72 -2.92 -5.97
CA ALA A 41 -23.55 -2.28 -6.64
C ALA A 41 -22.83 -1.03 -6.02
N PRO A 42 -21.53 -0.75 -6.32
CA PRO A 42 -20.66 -1.33 -7.37
C PRO A 42 -19.23 -1.78 -6.94
N ASN A 43 -18.74 -2.82 -7.61
CA ASN A 43 -17.33 -2.95 -8.06
C ASN A 43 -16.14 -3.02 -7.08
N TYR A 44 -16.26 -3.77 -5.98
CA TYR A 44 -15.12 -4.60 -5.52
C TYR A 44 -15.35 -6.05 -5.96
N VAL A 45 -15.38 -6.25 -7.28
CA VAL A 45 -15.19 -7.60 -7.81
C VAL A 45 -13.70 -7.89 -7.69
N ILE A 46 -13.33 -8.65 -6.66
CA ILE A 46 -12.23 -9.60 -6.76
C ILE A 46 -12.60 -10.48 -7.96
N GLY A 47 -11.99 -10.21 -9.12
CA GLY A 47 -12.35 -10.85 -10.39
C GLY A 47 -12.83 -9.91 -11.51
N ALA A 48 -12.60 -8.59 -11.43
CA ALA A 48 -12.42 -7.86 -12.69
C ALA A 48 -11.29 -8.56 -13.43
N LYS A 49 -11.52 -9.00 -14.68
CA LYS A 49 -10.46 -9.66 -15.44
C LYS A 49 -9.26 -8.71 -15.41
N PRO A 50 -8.11 -9.14 -14.85
CA PRO A 50 -6.91 -8.34 -14.92
C PRO A 50 -6.74 -7.90 -16.36
N SER A 51 -6.54 -6.60 -16.59
CA SER A 51 -6.16 -6.13 -17.92
C SER A 51 -4.96 -6.97 -18.35
N SER A 52 -5.15 -7.78 -19.40
CA SER A 52 -4.14 -8.73 -19.87
C SER A 52 -2.89 -8.02 -20.41
N ALA A 53 -2.99 -6.70 -20.60
CA ALA A 53 -1.89 -5.86 -21.05
C ALA A 53 -0.87 -5.56 -19.94
N LEU A 54 -1.26 -5.53 -18.66
CA LEU A 54 -0.35 -5.10 -17.60
C LEU A 54 0.76 -6.14 -17.32
N SER A 55 1.98 -5.64 -17.18
CA SER A 55 3.16 -6.42 -16.84
C SER A 55 3.11 -6.87 -15.39
N ARG A 56 3.31 -8.17 -15.17
CA ARG A 56 3.25 -8.80 -13.84
C ARG A 56 4.48 -9.62 -13.52
N SER A 57 5.44 -9.68 -14.44
CA SER A 57 6.68 -10.42 -14.27
C SER A 57 7.76 -9.53 -13.62
N GLY A 58 7.64 -9.38 -12.30
CA GLY A 58 8.54 -8.53 -11.53
C GLY A 58 8.32 -8.61 -10.03
N VAL A 59 9.06 -7.78 -9.30
CA VAL A 59 9.01 -7.66 -7.85
C VAL A 59 8.51 -6.27 -7.50
N LEU A 60 7.34 -6.20 -6.87
CA LEU A 60 6.77 -4.96 -6.35
C LEU A 60 7.19 -4.76 -4.90
N LEU A 61 7.73 -3.59 -4.62
CA LEU A 61 8.03 -3.09 -3.28
C LEU A 61 7.13 -1.89 -2.99
N GLU A 62 6.08 -2.08 -2.19
CA GLU A 62 5.30 -0.95 -1.66
C GLU A 62 6.10 -0.22 -0.58
N ALA A 63 6.28 1.09 -0.69
CA ALA A 63 7.14 1.86 0.21
C ALA A 63 6.68 1.79 1.67
N SER A 64 5.37 1.73 1.90
CA SER A 64 4.78 1.54 3.23
C SER A 64 5.17 0.22 3.92
N SER A 65 5.67 -0.76 3.17
CA SER A 65 6.16 -2.05 3.69
C SER A 65 7.62 -2.02 4.17
N PHE A 66 8.34 -0.89 4.00
CA PHE A 66 9.74 -0.77 4.38
C PHE A 66 9.96 -1.19 5.85
N ALA A 67 11.02 -1.97 6.07
CA ALA A 67 11.32 -2.52 7.38
C ALA A 67 11.71 -1.43 8.38
N LYS A 68 12.53 -0.48 7.95
CA LYS A 68 12.89 0.73 8.69
C LYS A 68 12.43 1.92 7.88
N THR A 69 11.67 2.82 8.48
CA THR A 69 11.23 4.03 7.80
C THR A 69 12.21 5.19 7.98
N GLY A 70 13.22 5.06 8.85
CA GLY A 70 14.09 6.18 9.20
C GLY A 70 13.24 7.34 9.72
N GLY A 71 13.44 8.54 9.15
CA GLY A 71 12.57 9.68 9.44
C GLY A 71 11.37 9.83 8.49
N TRP A 72 11.18 8.92 7.53
CA TRP A 72 9.99 8.88 6.69
C TRP A 72 8.76 8.46 7.51
N LYS A 73 7.63 9.08 7.22
CA LYS A 73 6.33 8.77 7.83
C LYS A 73 5.46 8.03 6.83
N ILE A 74 4.62 7.12 7.33
CA ILE A 74 3.58 6.50 6.51
C ILE A 74 2.40 7.47 6.48
N ASP A 75 2.08 8.00 5.30
CA ASP A 75 0.87 8.79 5.12
C ASP A 75 -0.30 7.87 4.74
N THR A 76 -1.38 7.97 5.51
CA THR A 76 -2.63 7.23 5.29
C THR A 76 -3.79 8.15 4.96
N GLN A 77 -3.58 9.47 4.88
CA GLN A 77 -4.66 10.46 4.79
C GLN A 77 -5.35 10.42 3.42
N HIS A 78 -4.60 10.10 2.38
CA HIS A 78 -5.05 10.18 1.00
C HIS A 78 -5.35 8.79 0.39
N TYR A 79 -5.43 7.73 1.22
CA TYR A 79 -5.56 6.35 0.78
C TYR A 79 -6.66 6.13 -0.28
N LEU A 80 -7.85 6.71 -0.07
CA LEU A 80 -8.99 6.59 -0.99
C LEU A 80 -8.78 7.30 -2.33
N GLN A 81 -7.90 8.31 -2.39
CA GLN A 81 -7.65 9.11 -3.59
C GLN A 81 -6.49 8.56 -4.43
N MET A 82 -5.58 7.79 -3.82
CA MET A 82 -4.38 7.27 -4.50
C MET A 82 -4.30 5.75 -4.55
N GLY A 83 -5.26 5.08 -3.90
CA GLY A 83 -5.39 3.64 -3.83
C GLY A 83 -4.36 2.97 -2.93
N GLY A 84 -3.64 3.68 -2.04
CA GLY A 84 -2.58 3.07 -1.22
C GLY A 84 -1.97 3.99 -0.17
N ASN A 85 -1.08 3.43 0.65
CA ASN A 85 -0.25 4.17 1.61
C ASN A 85 1.16 4.38 1.01
N TYR A 86 1.74 5.54 1.26
CA TYR A 86 3.06 5.91 0.75
C TYR A 86 3.96 6.40 1.88
N LEU A 87 5.27 6.47 1.61
CA LEU A 87 6.22 7.10 2.51
C LEU A 87 6.36 8.59 2.17
N LEU A 88 6.35 9.41 3.22
CA LEU A 88 6.45 10.87 3.21
C LEU A 88 7.66 11.35 4.00
N ALA A 89 8.57 12.09 3.36
CA ALA A 89 9.75 12.69 4.00
C ALA A 89 9.43 14.07 4.62
N HIS A 90 8.76 14.08 5.78
CA HIS A 90 8.35 15.31 6.46
C HIS A 90 9.41 15.79 7.49
N GLY A 91 10.52 16.32 6.99
CA GLY A 91 11.66 16.80 7.78
C GLY A 91 11.67 18.30 8.11
N MET A 92 10.62 19.03 7.74
CA MET A 92 10.51 20.49 7.90
C MET A 92 11.69 21.26 7.27
N GLY A 93 12.11 20.86 6.07
CA GLY A 93 13.19 21.49 5.32
C GLY A 93 14.60 21.01 5.68
N LYS A 94 14.70 19.92 6.46
CA LYS A 94 15.96 19.20 6.70
C LYS A 94 15.80 17.74 6.26
N PRO A 95 16.70 17.21 5.42
CA PRO A 95 16.65 15.82 5.00
C PRO A 95 16.47 14.86 6.19
N VAL A 96 15.52 13.93 6.07
CA VAL A 96 15.26 12.90 7.07
C VAL A 96 16.19 11.69 6.89
N GLU A 97 16.34 10.88 7.94
CA GLU A 97 17.09 9.62 7.84
C GLU A 97 16.47 8.66 6.80
N ASP A 98 17.34 7.98 6.04
CA ASP A 98 16.96 7.06 4.97
C ASP A 98 15.98 5.97 5.45
N ALA A 99 14.95 5.69 4.65
CA ALA A 99 14.14 4.49 4.83
C ALA A 99 14.88 3.30 4.21
N GLU A 100 14.88 2.13 4.86
CA GLU A 100 15.60 0.95 4.40
C GLU A 100 14.74 -0.32 4.46
N THR A 101 14.94 -1.18 3.46
CA THR A 101 14.37 -2.53 3.43
C THR A 101 15.25 -3.47 2.60
N THR A 102 14.88 -4.75 2.60
CA THR A 102 15.52 -5.77 1.76
C THR A 102 14.43 -6.53 1.04
N ILE A 103 14.57 -6.63 -0.29
CA ILE A 103 13.70 -7.43 -1.15
C ILE A 103 14.45 -8.66 -1.65
N ASN A 104 13.73 -9.60 -2.26
CA ASN A 104 14.31 -10.77 -2.88
C ASN A 104 14.11 -10.70 -4.40
N LEU A 105 15.18 -10.49 -5.16
CA LEU A 105 15.15 -10.55 -6.63
C LEU A 105 15.48 -11.98 -7.08
N PRO A 106 14.61 -12.65 -7.84
CA PRO A 106 14.71 -14.10 -8.11
C PRO A 106 15.84 -14.49 -9.07
N SER A 107 16.40 -13.54 -9.82
CA SER A 107 17.43 -13.77 -10.84
C SER A 107 18.50 -12.68 -10.80
N ALA A 108 19.72 -13.06 -11.19
CA ALA A 108 20.78 -12.12 -11.54
C ALA A 108 20.47 -11.47 -12.90
N GLY A 109 21.20 -10.40 -13.22
CA GLY A 109 21.12 -9.69 -14.49
C GLY A 109 20.60 -8.26 -14.33
N LYS A 110 20.26 -7.66 -15.48
CA LYS A 110 19.69 -6.32 -15.57
C LYS A 110 18.24 -6.30 -15.08
N TRP A 111 17.92 -5.34 -14.22
CA TRP A 111 16.57 -5.05 -13.75
C TRP A 111 16.24 -3.58 -14.02
N ASN A 112 15.14 -3.33 -14.73
CA ASN A 112 14.58 -2.01 -14.90
C ASN A 112 13.77 -1.64 -13.65
N VAL A 113 13.92 -0.40 -13.20
CA VAL A 113 13.33 0.08 -11.94
C VAL A 113 12.33 1.19 -12.26
N TRP A 114 11.10 1.05 -11.78
CA TRP A 114 10.04 2.03 -11.95
C TRP A 114 9.55 2.48 -10.57
N VAL A 115 9.45 3.79 -10.38
CA VAL A 115 9.09 4.37 -9.08
C VAL A 115 7.79 5.15 -9.22
N ARG A 116 6.77 4.76 -8.45
CA ARG A 116 5.52 5.49 -8.37
C ARG A 116 5.66 6.65 -7.38
N ASN A 117 5.70 7.86 -7.92
CA ASN A 117 5.92 9.10 -7.16
C ASN A 117 5.05 10.23 -7.73
N ARG A 118 5.14 11.41 -7.11
CA ARG A 118 4.62 12.66 -7.66
C ARG A 118 5.42 13.84 -7.13
N ASP A 119 5.45 14.91 -7.91
CA ASP A 119 5.71 16.24 -7.39
C ASP A 119 4.43 16.75 -6.70
N TRP A 120 4.55 17.25 -5.49
CA TRP A 120 3.39 17.74 -4.75
C TRP A 120 3.23 19.25 -4.82
N CYS A 121 4.27 19.95 -5.25
CA CYS A 121 4.33 21.40 -5.35
C CYS A 121 5.00 21.75 -6.68
N LYS A 122 4.41 21.28 -7.78
CA LYS A 122 4.94 21.52 -9.13
C LYS A 122 4.78 23.00 -9.47
N GLY A 123 5.84 23.59 -10.02
CA GLY A 123 5.87 24.98 -10.45
C GLY A 123 7.22 25.35 -11.05
N ASP A 124 7.44 26.65 -11.26
CA ASP A 124 8.69 27.19 -11.83
C ASP A 124 9.80 27.33 -10.76
N TRP A 125 10.02 26.26 -9.99
CA TRP A 125 11.05 26.16 -8.96
C TRP A 125 11.54 24.72 -8.84
N GLU A 126 12.63 24.53 -8.10
CA GLU A 126 13.15 23.20 -7.82
C GLU A 126 12.19 22.45 -6.87
N SER A 127 11.59 21.36 -7.35
CA SER A 127 10.52 20.66 -6.62
C SER A 127 10.97 20.28 -5.22
N PRO A 128 10.24 20.66 -4.17
CA PRO A 128 10.77 20.54 -2.83
C PRO A 128 10.65 19.11 -2.28
N GLY A 129 9.93 18.20 -2.94
CA GLY A 129 9.77 16.81 -2.54
C GLY A 129 10.79 15.83 -3.15
N ARG A 130 12.01 16.28 -3.47
CA ARG A 130 13.00 15.44 -4.16
C ARG A 130 13.57 14.32 -3.28
N PHE A 131 13.80 13.16 -3.89
CA PHE A 131 14.42 12.02 -3.22
C PHE A 131 15.15 11.11 -4.22
N GLU A 132 16.04 10.26 -3.71
CA GLU A 132 16.73 9.22 -4.47
C GLU A 132 16.28 7.83 -4.02
N VAL A 133 16.26 6.89 -4.97
CA VAL A 133 16.18 5.47 -4.66
C VAL A 133 17.59 4.88 -4.73
N MET A 134 17.97 4.17 -3.68
CA MET A 134 19.27 3.52 -3.56
C MET A 134 19.09 2.01 -3.69
N VAL A 135 19.85 1.36 -4.58
CA VAL A 135 19.91 -0.10 -4.72
C VAL A 135 21.33 -0.56 -4.41
N GLU A 136 21.50 -1.45 -3.43
CA GLU A 136 22.82 -1.88 -2.96
C GLU A 136 23.74 -0.69 -2.58
N GLY A 137 23.15 0.34 -1.99
CA GLY A 137 23.84 1.56 -1.58
C GLY A 137 24.23 2.51 -2.71
N LYS A 138 23.91 2.20 -3.97
CA LYS A 138 24.15 3.06 -5.14
C LYS A 138 22.87 3.80 -5.53
N PRO A 139 22.92 5.11 -5.79
CA PRO A 139 21.75 5.84 -6.26
C PRO A 139 21.40 5.42 -7.68
N LEU A 140 20.10 5.41 -7.99
CA LEU A 140 19.64 5.45 -9.38
C LEU A 140 20.03 6.80 -10.02
N GLU A 141 20.15 6.83 -11.34
CA GLU A 141 20.52 8.07 -12.07
C GLU A 141 19.46 9.17 -11.96
N VAL A 142 18.21 8.78 -11.69
CA VAL A 142 17.06 9.68 -11.67
C VAL A 142 16.77 10.14 -10.23
N THR A 143 16.67 11.45 -10.06
CA THR A 143 16.03 12.05 -8.87
C THR A 143 14.51 12.10 -9.08
N PHE A 144 13.76 11.61 -8.09
CA PHE A 144 12.31 11.49 -8.09
C PHE A 144 11.63 12.63 -7.33
N GLY A 145 10.30 12.74 -7.42
CA GLY A 145 9.52 13.77 -6.71
C GLY A 145 9.55 15.15 -7.37
N GLN A 146 9.92 15.20 -8.66
CA GLN A 146 10.07 16.44 -9.43
C GLN A 146 9.51 16.35 -10.87
N ALA A 147 8.83 15.26 -11.21
CA ALA A 147 8.27 15.04 -12.54
C ALA A 147 6.82 15.54 -12.60
N ASP A 148 5.83 14.65 -12.62
CA ASP A 148 4.41 15.05 -12.72
C ASP A 148 3.74 15.29 -11.38
N GLU A 149 2.75 16.19 -11.40
CA GLU A 149 1.96 16.51 -10.21
C GLU A 149 1.02 15.35 -9.83
N SER A 150 0.52 14.61 -10.83
CA SER A 150 -0.26 13.39 -10.59
C SER A 150 0.64 12.21 -10.21
N TRP A 151 0.06 11.22 -9.55
CA TRP A 151 0.76 9.97 -9.26
C TRP A 151 1.04 9.23 -10.57
N HIS A 152 2.31 8.93 -10.83
CA HIS A 152 2.72 8.28 -12.07
C HIS A 152 3.88 7.33 -11.82
N TRP A 153 4.07 6.38 -12.72
CA TRP A 153 5.27 5.54 -12.76
C TRP A 153 6.36 6.26 -13.54
N GLN A 154 7.47 6.56 -12.87
CA GLN A 154 8.65 7.16 -13.48
C GLN A 154 9.73 6.09 -13.64
N SER A 155 10.32 5.98 -14.83
CA SER A 155 11.50 5.12 -15.03
C SER A 155 12.69 5.68 -14.25
N GLY A 156 13.31 4.82 -13.44
CA GLY A 156 14.55 5.08 -12.71
C GLY A 156 15.79 4.55 -13.41
N GLY A 157 15.65 4.10 -14.67
CA GLY A 157 16.70 3.40 -15.39
C GLY A 157 16.79 1.93 -14.97
N SER A 158 18.02 1.41 -14.93
CA SER A 158 18.26 -0.01 -14.68
C SER A 158 19.45 -0.25 -13.75
N VAL A 159 19.38 -1.34 -13.01
CA VAL A 159 20.45 -1.80 -12.11
C VAL A 159 20.91 -3.19 -12.51
N GLU A 160 22.20 -3.46 -12.37
CA GLU A 160 22.78 -4.78 -12.59
C GLU A 160 22.87 -5.55 -11.27
N ILE A 161 22.18 -6.69 -11.19
CA ILE A 161 22.14 -7.54 -10.00
C ILE A 161 23.07 -8.72 -10.21
N ALA A 162 24.20 -8.74 -9.50
CA ALA A 162 25.22 -9.77 -9.71
C ALA A 162 24.77 -11.18 -9.32
N LYS A 163 23.87 -11.32 -8.34
CA LYS A 163 23.38 -12.61 -7.83
C LYS A 163 21.91 -12.50 -7.43
N ALA A 164 21.14 -13.53 -7.75
CA ALA A 164 19.79 -13.69 -7.23
C ALA A 164 19.80 -13.69 -5.70
N GLY A 165 18.78 -13.09 -5.09
CA GLY A 165 18.58 -13.11 -3.65
C GLY A 165 18.28 -11.74 -3.05
N LYS A 166 18.72 -11.58 -1.80
CA LYS A 166 18.50 -10.37 -1.00
C LYS A 166 19.18 -9.16 -1.66
N THR A 167 18.38 -8.12 -1.89
CA THR A 167 18.82 -6.83 -2.42
C THR A 167 18.36 -5.72 -1.47
N LYS A 168 19.29 -4.90 -0.98
CA LYS A 168 18.99 -3.74 -0.14
C LYS A 168 18.44 -2.60 -1.01
N VAL A 169 17.31 -2.05 -0.58
CA VAL A 169 16.68 -0.87 -1.19
C VAL A 169 16.50 0.19 -0.12
N SER A 170 16.81 1.44 -0.47
CA SER A 170 16.71 2.58 0.45
C SER A 170 16.07 3.79 -0.24
N LEU A 171 15.37 4.62 0.52
CA LEU A 171 14.92 5.94 0.06
C LEU A 171 15.72 7.01 0.78
N ARG A 172 16.37 7.88 0.01
CA ARG A 172 17.14 9.01 0.53
C ARG A 172 16.40 10.30 0.25
N ASP A 173 16.03 10.99 1.30
CA ASP A 173 15.46 12.32 1.20
C ASP A 173 16.56 13.34 0.87
N LEU A 174 16.27 14.27 -0.03
CA LEU A 174 17.22 15.32 -0.43
C LEU A 174 16.88 16.68 0.17
N THR A 175 15.68 16.86 0.73
CA THR A 175 15.18 18.21 1.05
C THR A 175 14.55 18.31 2.44
N GLY A 176 13.94 17.25 2.96
CA GLY A 176 13.12 17.33 4.16
C GLY A 176 11.74 17.94 3.94
N PHE A 177 11.29 18.11 2.70
CA PHE A 177 10.06 18.83 2.39
C PHE A 177 9.11 17.99 1.54
N ASP A 178 8.64 16.90 2.17
CA ASP A 178 7.51 16.09 1.73
C ASP A 178 7.73 15.32 0.44
N GLY A 179 8.91 14.71 0.28
CA GLY A 179 9.12 13.71 -0.77
C GLY A 179 8.18 12.51 -0.62
N ARG A 180 7.62 12.03 -1.74
CA ARG A 180 6.52 11.04 -1.75
C ARG A 180 6.84 9.84 -2.63
N CYS A 181 6.93 8.66 -2.01
CA CYS A 181 7.16 7.40 -2.71
C CYS A 181 6.06 6.39 -2.34
N ASP A 182 5.28 5.95 -3.32
CA ASP A 182 4.25 4.91 -3.13
C ASP A 182 4.82 3.51 -3.28
N ALA A 183 5.48 3.23 -4.40
CA ALA A 183 5.99 1.90 -4.70
C ALA A 183 7.18 1.94 -5.67
N ILE A 184 7.97 0.88 -5.64
CA ILE A 184 9.07 0.62 -6.56
C ILE A 184 8.82 -0.75 -7.19
N TYR A 185 8.83 -0.81 -8.52
CA TYR A 185 8.67 -2.04 -9.28
C TYR A 185 9.96 -2.38 -10.02
N PHE A 186 10.46 -3.58 -9.77
CA PHE A 186 11.62 -4.14 -10.45
C PHE A 186 11.15 -5.17 -11.48
N THR A 187 11.56 -5.04 -12.73
CA THR A 187 11.25 -6.02 -13.78
C THR A 187 12.41 -6.19 -14.76
N GLN A 188 12.51 -7.35 -15.39
CA GLN A 188 13.45 -7.58 -16.49
C GLN A 188 12.81 -7.27 -17.86
N GLU A 189 11.52 -6.95 -17.90
CA GLU A 189 10.83 -6.46 -19.10
C GLU A 189 11.39 -5.09 -19.50
N SER A 190 11.70 -4.90 -20.78
CA SER A 190 12.27 -3.63 -21.28
C SER A 190 11.28 -2.48 -21.29
N ASP A 191 10.01 -2.76 -21.53
CA ASP A 191 8.92 -1.77 -21.63
C ASP A 191 7.66 -2.31 -20.93
N PRO A 192 7.65 -2.35 -19.58
CA PRO A 192 6.53 -2.90 -18.85
C PRO A 192 5.30 -1.99 -18.94
N GLN A 193 4.14 -2.58 -19.17
CA GLN A 193 2.86 -1.87 -19.08
C GLN A 193 2.42 -1.80 -17.62
N LEU A 194 2.35 -0.59 -17.07
CA LEU A 194 2.03 -0.35 -15.66
C LEU A 194 0.66 0.33 -15.51
N PRO A 195 -0.07 0.07 -14.40
CA PRO A 195 -1.38 0.68 -14.18
C PRO A 195 -1.26 2.20 -14.05
N GLY A 196 -2.21 2.91 -14.67
CA GLY A 196 -2.33 4.37 -14.60
C GLY A 196 -3.11 4.84 -13.36
N ASP A 197 -4.04 5.78 -13.58
CA ASP A 197 -4.80 6.44 -12.50
C ASP A 197 -6.06 5.70 -12.05
N ASP A 198 -6.45 4.61 -12.73
CA ASP A 198 -7.56 3.76 -12.25
C ASP A 198 -7.15 3.05 -10.97
N LEU A 199 -7.69 3.54 -9.84
CA LEU A 199 -7.37 3.04 -8.51
C LEU A 199 -7.75 1.57 -8.31
N LYS A 200 -8.80 1.10 -8.99
CA LYS A 200 -9.21 -0.30 -8.91
C LYS A 200 -8.20 -1.18 -9.63
N GLU A 201 -7.86 -0.82 -10.87
CA GLU A 201 -6.85 -1.54 -11.65
C GLU A 201 -5.50 -1.57 -10.94
N LEU A 202 -5.06 -0.43 -10.39
CA LEU A 202 -3.86 -0.33 -9.59
C LEU A 202 -3.90 -1.24 -8.36
N SER A 203 -5.01 -1.25 -7.62
CA SER A 203 -5.13 -2.08 -6.43
C SER A 203 -5.08 -3.56 -6.77
N ASP A 204 -5.84 -3.99 -7.78
CA ASP A 204 -5.88 -5.37 -8.26
C ASP A 204 -4.49 -5.81 -8.75
N TRP A 205 -3.81 -4.96 -9.53
CA TRP A 205 -2.46 -5.21 -10.02
C TRP A 205 -1.44 -5.37 -8.88
N LYS A 206 -1.47 -4.47 -7.88
CA LYS A 206 -0.60 -4.57 -6.71
C LYS A 206 -0.82 -5.88 -5.95
N ASP A 207 -2.07 -6.33 -5.81
CA ASP A 207 -2.39 -7.58 -5.12
C ASP A 207 -1.96 -8.83 -5.90
N GLU A 208 -2.02 -8.79 -7.22
CA GLU A 208 -1.54 -9.87 -8.07
C GLU A 208 -0.01 -9.98 -8.05
N VAL A 209 0.70 -8.86 -8.23
CA VAL A 209 2.18 -8.84 -8.29
C VAL A 209 2.81 -9.13 -6.93
N SER A 210 2.20 -8.67 -5.84
CA SER A 210 2.64 -9.02 -4.47
C SER A 210 2.29 -10.47 -4.07
N GLY A 211 1.46 -11.17 -4.86
CA GLY A 211 0.97 -12.51 -4.53
C GLY A 211 -0.17 -12.55 -3.51
N ARG A 212 -0.59 -11.39 -2.97
CA ARG A 212 -1.70 -11.28 -2.01
C ARG A 212 -3.04 -11.79 -2.55
N SER A 213 -3.23 -11.77 -3.87
CA SER A 213 -4.43 -12.32 -4.51
C SER A 213 -4.57 -13.84 -4.34
N LYS A 214 -3.46 -14.54 -4.07
CA LYS A 214 -3.41 -16.00 -3.90
C LYS A 214 -3.45 -16.43 -2.43
N GLU A 215 -3.36 -15.49 -1.50
CA GLU A 215 -3.40 -15.79 -0.08
C GLU A 215 -4.77 -16.31 0.34
N LYS A 216 -4.78 -17.36 1.17
CA LYS A 216 -6.02 -17.88 1.72
C LYS A 216 -6.58 -16.89 2.74
N VAL A 217 -7.86 -16.57 2.57
CA VAL A 217 -8.64 -15.77 3.50
C VAL A 217 -9.09 -16.69 4.64
N GLU A 218 -8.62 -16.45 5.86
CA GLU A 218 -9.22 -17.10 7.02
C GLU A 218 -10.62 -16.55 7.27
N GLU A 219 -11.60 -17.43 7.48
CA GLU A 219 -12.95 -17.03 7.83
C GLU A 219 -13.13 -17.15 9.35
N LEU A 220 -13.31 -16.00 10.01
CA LEU A 220 -13.58 -15.94 11.45
C LEU A 220 -15.00 -15.45 11.71
N THR A 221 -15.68 -16.08 12.68
CA THR A 221 -17.00 -15.63 13.14
C THR A 221 -16.87 -14.78 14.40
N PHE A 222 -17.66 -13.70 14.46
CA PHE A 222 -17.75 -12.75 15.57
C PHE A 222 -19.22 -12.49 15.88
N ASP A 223 -19.54 -12.16 17.13
CA ASP A 223 -20.89 -11.79 17.55
C ASP A 223 -21.21 -10.34 17.16
N LEU A 224 -20.18 -9.50 17.05
CA LEU A 224 -20.28 -8.11 16.62
C LEU A 224 -19.05 -7.71 15.83
N VAL A 225 -19.28 -6.98 14.74
CA VAL A 225 -18.21 -6.29 14.01
C VAL A 225 -18.45 -4.79 14.06
N ILE A 226 -17.41 -4.06 14.43
CA ILE A 226 -17.41 -2.60 14.49
C ILE A 226 -16.41 -2.09 13.46
N VAL A 227 -16.86 -1.22 12.57
CA VAL A 227 -16.03 -0.56 11.56
C VAL A 227 -15.78 0.88 11.99
N GLY A 228 -14.52 1.22 12.22
CA GLY A 228 -14.06 2.50 12.73
C GLY A 228 -13.60 2.43 14.19
N GLY A 229 -12.32 2.65 14.41
CA GLY A 229 -11.64 2.70 15.72
C GLY A 229 -11.64 4.07 16.38
N GLY A 230 -12.53 4.98 15.97
CA GLY A 230 -12.72 6.27 16.65
C GLY A 230 -13.30 6.10 18.07
N ILE A 231 -13.52 7.21 18.77
CA ILE A 231 -14.00 7.22 20.17
C ILE A 231 -15.29 6.40 20.34
N SER A 232 -16.25 6.56 19.43
CA SER A 232 -17.52 5.81 19.45
C SER A 232 -17.33 4.32 19.18
N GLY A 233 -16.50 3.95 18.22
CA GLY A 233 -16.24 2.54 17.88
C GLY A 233 -15.46 1.82 18.97
N CYS A 234 -14.46 2.46 19.57
CA CYS A 234 -13.76 1.95 20.74
C CYS A 234 -14.72 1.77 21.93
N GLY A 235 -15.56 2.77 22.20
CA GLY A 235 -16.59 2.68 23.25
C GLY A 235 -17.56 1.52 23.03
N ALA A 236 -18.06 1.36 21.80
CA ALA A 236 -18.93 0.25 21.43
C ALA A 236 -18.23 -1.12 21.57
N ALA A 237 -16.95 -1.21 21.19
CA ALA A 237 -16.18 -2.44 21.29
C ALA A 237 -15.98 -2.88 22.74
N LEU A 238 -15.64 -1.93 23.61
CA LEU A 238 -15.49 -2.17 25.05
C LEU A 238 -16.82 -2.55 25.70
N ALA A 239 -17.91 -1.85 25.36
CA ALA A 239 -19.23 -2.15 25.87
C ALA A 239 -19.67 -3.56 25.48
N ALA A 240 -19.59 -3.93 24.20
CA ALA A 240 -19.94 -5.26 23.72
C ALA A 240 -19.06 -6.36 24.33
N ARG A 241 -17.75 -6.11 24.46
CA ARG A 241 -16.83 -7.05 25.10
C ARG A 241 -17.14 -7.27 26.58
N SER A 242 -17.57 -6.23 27.30
CA SER A 242 -17.98 -6.35 28.71
C SER A 242 -19.23 -7.21 28.91
N GLN A 243 -20.06 -7.36 27.87
CA GLN A 243 -21.21 -8.27 27.83
C GLN A 243 -20.83 -9.69 27.35
N GLY A 244 -19.54 -10.01 27.24
CA GLY A 244 -19.05 -11.34 26.86
C GLY A 244 -19.01 -11.62 25.35
N MET A 245 -19.33 -10.64 24.50
CA MET A 245 -19.32 -10.83 23.05
C MET A 245 -17.90 -11.03 22.49
N LYS A 246 -17.79 -11.82 21.42
CA LYS A 246 -16.62 -11.90 20.56
C LYS A 246 -16.70 -10.78 19.52
N VAL A 247 -15.92 -9.72 19.73
CA VAL A 247 -15.97 -8.50 18.91
C VAL A 247 -14.80 -8.45 17.94
N ALA A 248 -15.06 -8.14 16.68
CA ALA A 248 -14.05 -7.66 15.74
C ALA A 248 -14.12 -6.14 15.65
N LEU A 249 -13.01 -5.45 15.97
CA LEU A 249 -12.85 -4.04 15.66
C LEU A 249 -11.99 -3.92 14.41
N ILE A 250 -12.56 -3.26 13.43
CA ILE A 250 -11.99 -3.02 12.12
C ILE A 250 -11.67 -1.53 12.05
N GLN A 251 -10.47 -1.18 11.65
CA GLN A 251 -10.04 0.21 11.57
C GLN A 251 -9.10 0.39 10.37
N ASP A 252 -9.31 1.46 9.60
CA ASP A 252 -8.59 1.78 8.37
C ASP A 252 -7.28 2.55 8.61
N ARG A 253 -7.00 2.98 9.84
CA ARG A 253 -5.81 3.78 10.23
C ARG A 253 -5.24 3.36 11.60
N PRO A 254 -3.91 3.38 11.80
CA PRO A 254 -3.30 3.08 13.10
C PRO A 254 -3.81 3.94 14.27
#